data_AF-A0A7V3H521-F1
#
_entry.id   AF-A0A7V3H521-F1
#
_cell.length_a   1.000
_cell.length_b   1.000
_cell.length_c   1.000
_cell.angle_alpha   90.00
_cell.angle_beta   90.00
_cell.angle_gamma   90.00
#
_symmetry.space_group_name_H-M   'P 1'
#
loop_
_entity.id
_entity.type
_entity.pdbx_description
1 polymer ?
#
loop_
_entity_poly.entity_id
_entity_poly.type
_entity_poly.pdbx_seq_one_letter_code
_entity_poly.pdbx_strand_id
1 'polypeptide(L)' 'PLLSEYYRLRGWDGEGIPTPETLRRLGLDFAAPR' A
#
# COMPACT_ATOMS: atom_id res chain seq x y z
N PRO A 1 7.19 15.04 6.73
CA PRO A 1 7.80 14.90 5.37
C PRO A 1 8.27 13.48 5.05
N LEU A 2 9.10 12.87 5.91
CA LEU A 2 9.69 11.53 5.67
C LEU A 2 8.65 10.40 5.63
N LEU A 3 7.55 10.51 6.39
CA LEU A 3 6.53 9.47 6.46
C LEU A 3 5.79 9.25 5.14
N SER A 4 5.43 10.34 4.45
CA SER A 4 4.76 10.25 3.14
C SER A 4 5.67 9.65 2.07
N GLU A 5 6.98 9.95 2.13
CA GLU A 5 7.96 9.33 1.24
C GLU A 5 8.15 7.85 1.54
N TYR A 6 8.19 7.48 2.82
CA TYR A 6 8.21 6.09 3.25
C TYR A 6 6.98 5.31 2.76
N TYR A 7 5.77 5.88 2.88
CA TYR A 7 4.56 5.26 2.35
C TYR A 7 4.64 5.05 0.84
N ARG A 8 5.06 6.07 0.07
CA ARG A 8 5.27 5.91 -1.37
C ARG A 8 6.27 4.81 -1.71
N LEU A 9 7.41 4.76 -1.05
CA LEU A 9 8.43 3.73 -1.27
C LEU A 9 7.92 2.31 -0.94
N ARG A 10 7.00 2.19 0.02
CA ARG A 10 6.35 0.93 0.38
C ARG A 10 5.15 0.58 -0.50
N GLY A 11 4.75 1.48 -1.42
CA GLY A 11 3.56 1.32 -2.26
C GLY A 11 2.26 1.46 -1.47
N TRP A 12 2.26 2.35 -0.48
CA TRP A 12 1.13 2.71 0.37
C TRP A 12 0.61 4.11 -0.01
N ASP A 13 -0.65 4.38 0.32
CA ASP A 13 -1.27 5.68 0.14
C ASP A 13 -0.91 6.67 1.27
N GLY A 14 -1.52 7.87 1.23
CA GLY A 14 -1.28 8.93 2.22
C GLY A 14 -1.74 8.58 3.65
N GLU A 15 -2.68 7.65 3.77
CA GLU A 15 -3.22 7.19 5.06
C GLU A 15 -2.43 6.00 5.62
N GLY A 16 -1.42 5.52 4.88
CA GLY A 16 -0.59 4.38 5.27
C GLY A 16 -1.22 3.03 4.92
N ILE A 17 -2.17 2.99 3.99
CA ILE A 17 -2.81 1.75 3.54
C ILE A 17 -2.08 1.23 2.29
N PRO A 18 -1.68 -0.05 2.25
CA PRO A 18 -1.11 -0.66 1.04
C PRO A 18 -2.06 -0.54 -0.15
N THR A 19 -1.55 -0.11 -1.29
CA THR A 19 -2.36 -0.05 -2.52
C THR A 19 -2.78 -1.45 -3.00
N PRO A 20 -3.87 -1.57 -3.79
CA PRO A 20 -4.26 -2.84 -4.38
C PRO A 20 -3.16 -3.53 -5.18
N GLU A 21 -2.29 -2.76 -5.87
CA GLU A 21 -1.13 -3.29 -6.58
C GLU A 21 -0.13 -3.95 -5.62
N THR A 22 0.18 -3.28 -4.50
CA THR A 22 1.05 -3.83 -3.45
C THR A 22 0.45 -5.11 -2.85
N LEU A 23 -0.85 -5.12 -2.58
CA LEU A 23 -1.53 -6.31 -2.03
C LEU A 23 -1.44 -7.49 -3.01
N ARG A 24 -1.73 -7.28 -4.30
CA ARG A 24 -1.62 -8.32 -5.33
C ARG A 24 -0.20 -8.85 -5.49
N ARG A 25 0.81 -7.97 -5.48
CA ARG A 25 2.23 -8.37 -5.55
C ARG A 25 2.65 -9.24 -4.35
N LEU A 26 2.01 -9.05 -3.21
CA LEU A 26 2.24 -9.83 -1.98
C LEU A 26 1.34 -11.07 -1.85
N GLY A 27 0.41 -11.31 -2.80
CA GLY A 27 -0.56 -12.40 -2.72
C GLY A 27 -1.63 -12.20 -1.64
N LEU A 28 -1.92 -10.95 -1.29
CA LEU A 28 -2.90 -10.54 -0.27
C LEU A 28 -4.19 -9.99 -0.90
N ASP A 29 -4.58 -10.49 -2.06
CA ASP A 29 -5.77 -10.02 -2.80
C ASP A 29 -7.06 -10.04 -1.97
N PHE A 30 -7.15 -10.94 -0.98
CA PHE A 30 -8.28 -11.02 -0.06
C PHE A 30 -8.44 -9.78 0.85
N ALA A 31 -7.37 -8.99 1.04
CA ALA A 31 -7.36 -7.79 1.86
C ALA A 31 -7.67 -6.53 1.05
N ALA A 32 -7.72 -6.62 -0.28
CA ALA A 32 -8.12 -5.50 -1.11
C ALA A 32 -9.61 -5.18 -0.87
N PRO A 33 -9.99 -3.90 -0.79
CA PRO A 33 -11.40 -3.54 -0.76
C PRO A 33 -12.10 -4.10 -2.01
N ARG A 34 -13.32 -4.63 -1.83
CA ARG A 34 -14.17 -5.07 -2.93
C ARG A 34 -14.66 -3.90 -3.77
#